data_AF-A0AA87ARS3-F1
#
_entry.id   AF-A0AA87ARS3-F1
#
_cell.length_a   1.000
_cell.length_b   1.000
_cell.length_c   1.000
_cell.angle_alpha   90.00
_cell.angle_beta   90.00
_cell.angle_gamma   90.00
#
_symmetry.space_group_name_H-M   'P 1'
#
loop_
_entity.id
_entity.type
_entity.pdbx_description
1 polymer ?
#
loop_
_entity_poly.entity_id
_entity_poly.type
_entity_poly.pdbx_seq_one_letter_code
_entity_poly.pdbx_strand_id
1 'polypeptide(L)' 'MDQRILEMYKFHENMPYISPERNIDEWLLDAKPVPKGNMVTLKDNLLAGDIILLWRISFGTFTTKT' A
#
# COMPACT_ATOMS: atom_id res chain seq x y z
N MET A 1 -8.78 9.70 -8.26
CA MET A 1 -8.66 8.28 -7.87
C MET A 1 -9.79 7.51 -8.53
N ASP A 2 -9.54 6.32 -9.08
CA ASP A 2 -10.56 5.52 -9.78
C ASP A 2 -11.63 5.01 -8.79
N GLN A 3 -12.92 5.10 -9.18
CA GLN A 3 -14.06 4.73 -8.32
C GLN A 3 -14.04 3.26 -7.88
N ARG A 4 -13.55 2.36 -8.75
CA ARG A 4 -13.46 0.92 -8.45
C ARG A 4 -12.48 0.65 -7.32
N ILE A 5 -11.41 1.43 -7.25
CA ILE A 5 -10.41 1.35 -6.18
C ILE A 5 -10.98 1.89 -4.87
N LEU A 6 -11.74 2.99 -4.93
CA LEU A 6 -12.43 3.54 -3.75
C LEU A 6 -13.42 2.52 -3.17
N GLU A 7 -14.20 1.85 -4.01
CA GLU A 7 -15.13 0.80 -3.56
C GLU A 7 -14.40 -0.42 -2.98
N MET A 8 -13.26 -0.82 -3.56
CA MET A 8 -12.45 -1.94 -3.07
C MET A 8 -11.90 -1.71 -1.66
N TYR A 9 -11.49 -0.48 -1.36
CA TYR A 9 -10.86 -0.10 -0.09
C TYR A 9 -11.76 0.69 0.86
N LYS A 10 -13.08 0.78 0.60
CA LYS A 10 -14.02 1.62 1.36
C LYS A 10 -14.11 1.31 2.86
N PHE A 11 -13.74 0.09 3.26
CA PHE A 11 -13.77 -0.34 4.66
C PHE A 11 -12.38 -0.42 5.29
N HIS A 12 -11.34 -0.01 4.57
CA HIS A 12 -10.01 0.12 5.14
C HIS A 12 -9.94 1.43 5.93
N GLU A 13 -9.25 1.39 7.05
CA GLU A 13 -9.04 2.59 7.88
C GLU A 13 -8.18 3.62 7.12
N ASN A 14 -7.15 3.13 6.43
CA ASN A 14 -6.27 3.94 5.59
C ASN A 14 -6.26 3.41 4.14
N MET A 15 -6.13 4.32 3.18
CA MET A 15 -6.03 3.98 1.76
C MET A 15 -4.59 3.50 1.45
N PRO A 16 -4.39 2.34 0.81
CA PRO A 16 -3.06 1.93 0.38
C PRO A 16 -2.54 2.87 -0.71
N TYR A 17 -1.21 3.02 -0.79
CA TYR A 17 -0.59 3.76 -1.88
C TYR A 17 -0.79 3.02 -3.21
N ILE A 18 -1.33 3.73 -4.19
CA ILE A 18 -1.46 3.29 -5.58
C ILE A 18 -0.67 4.26 -6.44
N SER A 19 0.27 3.74 -7.22
CA SER A 19 1.09 4.58 -8.12
C SER A 19 0.19 5.32 -9.12
N PRO A 20 0.43 6.62 -9.36
CA PRO A 20 -0.32 7.38 -10.37
C PRO A 20 -0.10 6.86 -11.79
N GLU A 21 1.01 6.15 -12.03
CA GLU A 21 1.34 5.54 -13.33
C GLU A 21 0.75 4.13 -13.49
N ARG A 22 0.04 3.61 -12.47
CA ARG A 22 -0.51 2.25 -12.53
C ARG A 22 -1.65 2.20 -13.55
N ASN A 23 -1.54 1.29 -14.53
CA ASN A 23 -2.66 0.92 -15.39
C ASN A 23 -3.71 0.19 -14.54
N ILE A 24 -4.83 0.88 -14.26
CA ILE A 24 -5.87 0.36 -13.37
C ILE A 24 -6.66 -0.77 -14.04
N ASP A 25 -6.92 -0.68 -15.34
CA ASP A 25 -7.70 -1.67 -16.06
C ASP A 25 -6.97 -3.02 -16.11
N GLU A 26 -5.67 -3.00 -16.41
CA GLU A 26 -4.84 -4.20 -16.39
C GLU A 26 -4.67 -4.75 -14.97
N TRP A 27 -4.42 -3.87 -13.99
CA TRP A 27 -4.23 -4.29 -12.60
C TRP A 27 -5.49 -4.95 -12.01
N LEU A 28 -6.68 -4.50 -12.39
CA LEU A 28 -7.94 -5.07 -11.89
C LEU A 28 -8.25 -6.47 -12.45
N LEU A 29 -7.61 -6.90 -13.53
CA LEU A 29 -7.77 -8.26 -14.09
C LEU A 29 -7.11 -9.35 -13.21
N ASP A 30 -5.98 -9.04 -12.57
CA ASP A 30 -5.26 -9.94 -11.63
C ASP A 30 -4.98 -9.23 -10.30
N ALA A 31 -5.96 -8.47 -9.81
CA ALA A 31 -5.76 -7.65 -8.63
C ALA A 31 -5.41 -8.52 -7.41
N LYS A 32 -4.27 -8.22 -6.81
CA LYS A 32 -3.89 -8.68 -5.47
C LYS A 32 -4.08 -7.50 -4.50
N PRO A 33 -5.31 -7.29 -3.99
CA PRO A 33 -5.60 -6.14 -3.14
C PRO A 33 -4.81 -6.20 -1.84
N VAL A 34 -4.49 -5.02 -1.30
CA VAL A 34 -3.81 -4.93 0.00
C VAL A 34 -4.78 -5.39 1.10
N PRO A 35 -4.41 -6.38 1.93
CA PRO A 35 -5.27 -6.84 3.02
C PRO A 35 -5.63 -5.71 3.98
N LYS A 36 -6.87 -5.72 4.49
CA LYS A 36 -7.36 -4.68 5.42
C LYS A 36 -6.47 -4.52 6.66
N GLY A 37 -6.00 -5.63 7.22
CA GLY A 37 -5.12 -5.62 8.40
C GLY A 37 -3.82 -4.85 8.20
N ASN A 38 -3.30 -4.77 6.96
CA ASN A 38 -2.07 -4.05 6.66
C ASN A 38 -2.26 -2.52 6.65
N MET A 39 -3.51 -2.06 6.59
CA MET A 39 -3.90 -0.65 6.57
C MET A 39 -4.48 -0.17 7.91
N VAL A 40 -4.37 -0.98 8.97
CA VAL A 40 -4.72 -0.60 10.34
C VAL A 40 -3.57 0.20 10.93
N THR A 41 -3.89 1.32 11.58
CA THR A 41 -2.91 2.16 12.25
C THR A 41 -2.41 1.46 13.52
N LEU A 42 -1.09 1.36 13.66
CA LEU A 42 -0.40 0.85 14.85
C LEU A 42 -0.06 2.02 15.80
N LYS A 43 0.78 1.76 16.80
CA LYS A 43 1.31 2.82 17.66
C LYS A 43 2.06 3.86 16.83
N ASP A 44 2.09 5.10 17.34
CA ASP A 44 2.83 6.22 16.75
C ASP A 44 2.36 6.60 15.33
N ASN A 45 1.11 6.26 14.98
CA ASN A 45 0.49 6.52 13.66
C ASN A 45 1.21 5.83 12.49
N LEU A 46 1.83 4.67 12.72
CA LEU A 46 2.52 3.89 11.69
C LEU A 46 1.65 2.75 11.15
N LEU A 47 1.76 2.44 9.87
CA LEU A 47 1.24 1.20 9.28
C LEU A 47 2.28 0.08 9.37
N ALA A 48 1.83 -1.17 9.29
CA ALA A 48 2.74 -2.31 9.20
C ALA A 48 3.72 -2.19 8.01
N GLY A 49 3.26 -1.60 6.91
CA GLY A 49 4.09 -1.31 5.73
C GLY A 49 5.23 -0.33 6.02
N ASP A 50 5.00 0.68 6.85
CA ASP A 50 6.02 1.67 7.22
C ASP A 50 7.14 1.02 8.04
N ILE A 51 6.78 0.17 9.00
CA ILE A 51 7.73 -0.57 9.83
C ILE A 51 8.60 -1.48 8.96
N ILE A 52 7.99 -2.22 8.02
CA ILE A 52 8.72 -3.08 7.09
C ILE A 52 9.68 -2.25 6.22
N LEU A 53 9.25 -1.08 5.73
CA LEU A 53 10.09 -0.21 4.92
C LEU A 53 11.30 0.29 5.72
N LEU A 54 11.09 0.73 6.97
CA LEU A 54 12.16 1.15 7.88
C LEU A 54 13.15 0.02 8.15
N TRP A 55 12.68 -1.21 8.36
CA TRP A 55 13.56 -2.38 8.49
C TRP A 55 14.36 -2.64 7.23
N ARG A 56 13.74 -2.59 6.05
CA ARG A 56 14.45 -2.83 4.79
C ARG A 56 15.56 -1.82 4.53
N ILE A 57 15.31 -0.54 4.86
CA ILE A 57 16.31 0.52 4.82
C ILE A 57 17.44 0.23 5.81
N SER A 58 17.10 -0.11 7.05
CA SER A 58 18.08 -0.39 8.11
C SER A 58 18.96 -1.61 7.79
N PHE A 59 18.41 -2.62 7.12
CA PHE A 59 19.13 -3.79 6.65
C PHE A 59 19.87 -3.59 5.33
N GLY A 60 19.75 -2.42 4.67
CA GLY A 60 20.38 -2.15 3.38
C GLY A 60 19.78 -2.94 2.20
N THR A 61 18.55 -3.47 2.34
CA THR A 61 17.85 -4.27 1.31
C THR A 61 16.84 -3.46 0.50
N PHE A 62 16.80 -2.15 0.73
CA PHE A 62 16.00 -1.19 -0.02
C PHE A 62 16.79 0.10 -0.22
N THR A 63 16.89 0.55 -1.47
CA THR A 63 17.53 1.81 -1.86
C THR A 63 16.70 2.47 -2.95
N THR A 64 16.68 3.80 -2.95
CA THR A 64 16.05 4.61 -4.00
C THR A 64 17.08 5.13 -5.02
N LYS A 65 18.36 4.81 -4.84
CA LYS A 65 19.40 5.12 -5.82
C LYS A 65 19.21 4.23 -7.04
N THR A 66 19.06 4.86 -8.20
CA THR A 66 19.03 4.22 -9.52
C THR A 66 20.43 4.26 -10.12
#